data_AF-A0A2A2H842-F1
#
_entry.id   AF-A0A2A2H842-F1
#
_cell.length_a   1.000
_cell.length_b   1.000
_cell.length_c   1.000
_cell.angle_alpha   90.00
_cell.angle_beta   90.00
_cell.angle_gamma   90.00
#
_symmetry.space_group_name_H-M   'P 1'
#
loop_
_entity.id
_entity.type
_entity.pdbx_description
1 polymer ?
#
loop_
_entity_poly.entity_id
_entity_poly.type
_entity_poly.pdbx_seq_one_letter_code
_entity_poly.pdbx_strand_id
1 'polypeptide(L)'
;MARKRKNKEDNKLPSRVSKSKSSYYLKTKENKTIILGPLSMSMSELWSIYENKIHNIKKLLSFKELWNMYLNSRHFSELSVRSQKDKHCQCQLNSDPLC
;
A
#
# COMPACT_ATOMS: atom_id res chain seq x y z
N MET A 1 22.16 1.98 -3.10
CA MET A 1 21.53 1.78 -4.43
C MET A 1 21.02 0.34 -4.55
N ALA A 2 19.85 0.12 -5.15
CA ALA A 2 19.33 -1.24 -5.35
C ALA A 2 20.28 -2.05 -6.25
N ARG A 3 20.62 -3.29 -5.85
CA ARG A 3 21.51 -4.15 -6.64
C ARG A 3 20.81 -4.57 -7.93
N LYS A 4 21.52 -4.48 -9.07
CA LYS A 4 21.02 -5.00 -10.35
C LYS A 4 20.78 -6.51 -10.22
N ARG A 5 19.73 -7.01 -10.89
CA ARG A 5 19.39 -8.43 -10.90
C ARG A 5 20.51 -9.24 -11.57
N LYS A 6 20.75 -10.46 -11.08
CA LYS A 6 21.76 -11.37 -11.66
C LYS A 6 21.37 -11.80 -13.08
N ASN A 7 20.09 -12.09 -13.30
CA ASN A 7 19.56 -12.45 -14.61
C ASN A 7 18.96 -11.23 -15.30
N LYS A 8 19.33 -11.00 -16.58
CA LYS A 8 18.81 -9.89 -17.39
C LYS A 8 17.32 -10.05 -17.73
N GLU A 9 16.86 -11.28 -17.96
CA GLU A 9 15.43 -11.55 -18.25
C GLU A 9 14.49 -11.12 -17.12
N ASP A 10 14.98 -11.17 -15.88
CA ASP A 10 14.19 -10.82 -14.70
C ASP A 10 14.03 -9.30 -14.54
N ASN A 11 14.65 -8.48 -15.38
CA ASN A 11 14.50 -7.01 -15.36
C ASN A 11 13.08 -6.56 -15.73
N LYS A 12 12.33 -7.40 -16.44
CA LYS A 12 10.92 -7.15 -16.80
C LYS A 12 9.97 -7.35 -15.61
N LEU A 13 10.45 -7.98 -14.53
CA LEU A 13 9.62 -8.28 -13.36
C LEU A 13 9.40 -7.04 -12.48
N PRO A 14 8.22 -6.92 -11.86
CA PRO A 14 7.91 -5.85 -10.93
C PRO A 14 8.92 -5.77 -9.77
N SER A 15 8.96 -4.61 -9.13
CA SER A 15 9.89 -4.37 -8.02
C SER A 15 9.72 -5.41 -6.92
N ARG A 16 10.84 -5.93 -6.38
CA ARG A 16 10.87 -6.93 -5.30
C ARG A 16 10.17 -8.27 -5.63
N VAL A 17 9.71 -8.47 -6.87
CA VAL A 17 9.21 -9.76 -7.36
C VAL A 17 10.36 -10.57 -7.93
N SER A 18 10.49 -11.81 -7.51
CA SER A 18 11.51 -12.75 -7.99
C SER A 18 10.87 -14.09 -8.33
N LYS A 19 11.54 -14.87 -9.18
CA LYS A 19 11.11 -16.22 -9.52
C LYS A 19 11.77 -17.25 -8.61
N SER A 20 10.98 -18.22 -8.18
CA SER A 20 11.43 -19.50 -7.62
C SER A 20 11.45 -20.55 -8.73
N LYS A 21 11.75 -21.81 -8.38
CA LYS A 21 11.71 -22.95 -9.31
C LYS A 21 10.29 -23.20 -9.86
N SER A 22 9.25 -22.86 -9.10
CA SER A 22 7.85 -23.17 -9.44
C SER A 22 6.90 -21.95 -9.49
N SER A 23 7.28 -20.81 -8.92
CA SER A 23 6.35 -19.69 -8.72
C SER A 23 7.03 -18.33 -8.70
N TYR A 24 6.24 -17.29 -8.98
CA TYR A 24 6.62 -15.90 -8.72
C TYR A 24 6.27 -15.53 -7.28
N TYR A 25 7.19 -14.87 -6.60
CA TYR A 25 6.99 -14.41 -5.22
C TYR A 25 7.45 -12.97 -5.04
N LEU A 26 6.77 -12.27 -4.12
CA LEU A 26 7.05 -10.91 -3.71
C LEU A 26 7.70 -10.92 -2.33
N LYS A 27 8.88 -10.30 -2.19
CA LYS A 27 9.47 -10.02 -0.88
C LYS A 27 8.98 -8.66 -0.37
N THR A 28 8.14 -8.67 0.65
CA THR A 28 7.64 -7.43 1.29
C THR A 28 8.71 -6.71 2.10
N LYS A 29 8.43 -5.47 2.53
CA LYS A 29 9.35 -4.68 3.38
C LYS A 29 9.66 -5.36 4.72
N GLU A 30 8.70 -6.11 5.25
CA GLU A 30 8.80 -6.86 6.50
C GLU A 30 9.49 -8.23 6.35
N ASN A 31 10.21 -8.45 5.25
CA ASN A 31 10.84 -9.74 4.89
C ASN A 31 9.87 -10.93 4.75
N LYS A 32 8.56 -10.71 4.78
CA LYS A 32 7.55 -11.74 4.47
C LYS A 32 7.51 -12.01 2.98
N THR A 33 7.34 -13.28 2.61
CA THR A 33 7.28 -13.74 1.23
C THR A 33 5.83 -14.03 0.86
N ILE A 34 5.29 -13.32 -0.14
CA ILE A 34 3.94 -13.52 -0.64
C ILE A 34 4.02 -14.18 -2.02
N ILE A 35 3.40 -15.34 -2.18
CA ILE A 35 3.34 -16.04 -3.47
C ILE A 35 2.34 -15.29 -4.37
N LEU A 36 2.75 -14.93 -5.58
CA LEU A 36 1.91 -14.24 -6.56
C LEU A 36 1.16 -15.21 -7.47
N GLY A 37 1.84 -16.25 -7.96
CA GLY A 37 1.27 -17.23 -8.88
C GLY A 37 2.30 -18.21 -9.44
N PRO A 38 1.87 -19.17 -10.27
CA PRO A 38 2.74 -20.15 -10.92
C PRO A 38 3.58 -19.52 -12.03
N LEU A 39 4.67 -20.19 -12.43
CA LEU A 39 5.58 -19.70 -13.47
C LEU A 39 4.98 -19.73 -14.89
N SER A 40 3.89 -20.47 -15.08
CA SER A 40 3.14 -20.57 -16.33
C SER A 40 2.28 -19.34 -16.64
N MET A 41 2.12 -18.42 -15.69
CA MET A 41 1.23 -17.27 -15.87
C MET A 41 1.81 -16.26 -16.87
N SER A 42 0.92 -15.55 -17.56
CA SER A 42 1.31 -14.47 -18.45
C SER A 42 1.90 -13.29 -17.66
N MET A 43 2.80 -12.54 -18.29
CA MET A 43 3.40 -11.36 -17.65
C MET A 43 2.31 -10.34 -17.27
N SER A 44 1.30 -10.14 -18.12
CA SER A 44 0.20 -9.21 -17.88
C SER A 44 -0.62 -9.57 -16.64
N GLU A 45 -0.96 -10.85 -16.46
CA GLU A 45 -1.65 -11.32 -15.25
C GLU A 45 -0.79 -11.12 -14.00
N LEU A 46 0.53 -11.37 -14.08
CA LEU A 46 1.44 -11.17 -12.96
C LEU A 46 1.44 -9.72 -12.50
N TRP A 47 1.48 -8.77 -13.44
CA TRP A 47 1.42 -7.33 -13.16
C TRP A 47 0.09 -6.95 -12.49
N SER A 48 -1.04 -7.41 -13.01
CA SER A 48 -2.36 -7.14 -12.42
C SER A 48 -2.48 -7.66 -10.98
N ILE A 49 -2.04 -8.89 -10.70
CA ILE A 49 -2.04 -9.45 -9.34
C ILE A 49 -1.12 -8.66 -8.41
N TYR A 50 0.06 -8.27 -8.91
CA TYR A 50 1.01 -7.46 -8.14
C TYR A 50 0.42 -6.10 -7.77
N GLU A 51 -0.19 -5.40 -8.71
CA GLU A 51 -0.81 -4.10 -8.49
C GLU A 51 -1.94 -4.18 -7.47
N ASN A 52 -2.83 -5.17 -7.60
CA ASN A 52 -3.91 -5.40 -6.64
C ASN A 52 -3.36 -5.64 -5.23
N LYS A 53 -2.28 -6.41 -5.08
CA LYS A 53 -1.64 -6.64 -3.77
C LYS A 53 -1.01 -5.38 -3.19
N ILE A 54 -0.30 -4.59 -4.00
CA ILE A 54 0.28 -3.32 -3.55
C ILE A 54 -0.81 -2.32 -3.17
N HIS A 55 -1.87 -2.25 -3.96
CA HIS A 55 -3.03 -1.41 -3.67
C HIS A 55 -3.66 -1.80 -2.33
N ASN A 56 -3.87 -3.09 -2.07
CA ASN A 56 -4.43 -3.56 -0.80
C ASN A 56 -3.53 -3.24 0.40
N ILE A 57 -2.21 -3.34 0.24
CA ILE A 57 -1.26 -2.94 1.30
C ILE A 57 -1.32 -1.43 1.55
N LYS A 58 -1.39 -0.61 0.49
CA LYS A 58 -1.51 0.85 0.60
C LYS A 58 -2.86 1.28 1.18
N LYS A 59 -3.93 0.53 0.87
CA LYS A 59 -5.29 0.84 1.30
C LYS A 59 -5.41 0.93 2.83
N LEU A 60 -4.60 0.17 3.58
CA LEU A 60 -4.52 0.19 5.05
C LEU A 60 -3.89 1.47 5.65
N LEU A 61 -3.30 2.33 4.82
CA LEU A 61 -2.71 3.61 5.21
C LEU A 61 -3.32 4.74 4.39
N SER A 62 -4.61 4.65 4.10
CA SER A 62 -5.31 5.74 3.42
C SER A 62 -5.38 6.97 4.32
N PHE A 63 -5.42 8.18 3.75
CA PHE A 63 -5.58 9.42 4.51
C PHE A 63 -6.77 9.35 5.47
N LYS A 64 -7.87 8.75 5.02
CA LYS A 64 -9.08 8.56 5.83
C LYS A 64 -8.81 7.74 7.09
N GLU A 65 -8.06 6.64 6.99
CA GLU A 65 -7.73 5.82 8.16
C GLU A 65 -6.75 6.53 9.08
N LEU A 66 -5.73 7.20 8.54
CA LEU A 66 -4.81 8.02 9.33
C LEU A 66 -5.56 9.12 10.09
N TRP A 67 -6.54 9.75 9.43
CA TRP A 67 -7.38 10.76 10.04
C TRP A 67 -8.29 10.19 11.13
N ASN A 68 -8.91 9.03 10.89
CA ASN A 68 -9.69 8.34 11.91
C ASN A 68 -8.83 7.93 13.12
N MET A 69 -7.60 7.46 12.89
CA MET A 69 -6.64 7.18 13.96
C MET A 69 -6.28 8.44 14.75
N TYR A 70 -6.14 9.58 14.07
CA TYR A 70 -5.91 10.87 14.73
C TYR A 70 -7.10 11.30 15.58
N LEU A 71 -8.33 11.20 15.07
CA LEU A 71 -9.55 11.52 15.84
C LEU A 71 -9.72 10.62 17.08
N ASN A 72 -9.28 9.35 16.98
CA ASN A 72 -9.30 8.40 18.08
C ASN A 72 -8.10 8.54 19.04
N SER A 73 -7.14 9.42 18.74
CA SER A 73 -5.94 9.60 19.56
C SER A 73 -6.22 10.43 20.81
N ARG A 74 -5.46 10.18 21.88
CA ARG A 74 -5.54 10.91 23.15
C ARG A 74 -5.33 12.42 22.97
N HIS A 75 -4.42 12.81 22.07
CA HIS A 75 -4.17 14.21 21.73
C HIS A 75 -5.40 14.94 21.21
N PHE A 76 -6.28 14.26 20.47
CA PHE A 76 -7.52 14.87 20.00
C PHE A 76 -8.53 15.04 21.16
N SER A 77 -8.64 14.03 22.02
CA SER A 77 -9.56 14.08 23.17
C SER A 77 -9.20 15.14 24.22
N GLU A 78 -7.91 15.47 24.35
CA GLU A 78 -7.41 16.50 25.28
C GLU A 78 -7.60 17.94 24.76
N LEU A 79 -7.94 18.13 23.48
CA LEU A 79 -8.25 19.45 22.92
C LEU A 79 -9.53 20.02 23.51
N SER A 80 -9.63 21.36 23.53
CA SER A 80 -10.87 22.02 23.91
C SER A 80 -12.01 21.68 22.94
N VAL A 81 -13.24 21.58 23.47
CA VAL A 81 -14.46 21.22 22.69
C VAL A 81 -14.66 22.11 21.46
N ARG A 82 -14.26 23.39 21.52
CA ARG A 82 -14.31 24.31 20.37
C ARG A 82 -13.32 23.89 19.27
N SER A 83 -12.09 23.58 19.65
CA SER A 83 -11.04 23.16 18.72
C SER A 83 -11.36 21.80 18.07
N GLN A 84 -11.99 20.89 18.82
CA GLN A 84 -12.48 19.62 18.27
C GLN A 84 -13.53 19.86 17.16
N LYS A 85 -14.50 20.76 17.40
CA LYS A 85 -15.54 21.11 16.42
C LYS A 85 -14.94 21.73 15.15
N ASP A 86 -14.01 22.67 15.29
CA ASP A 86 -13.37 23.33 14.14
C ASP A 86 -12.60 22.31 13.27
N LYS A 87 -11.91 21.34 13.89
CA LYS A 87 -11.23 20.26 13.15
C LYS A 87 -12.21 19.30 12.47
N HIS A 88 -13.35 18.97 13.09
CA HIS A 88 -14.39 18.16 12.45
C HIS A 88 -14.98 18.85 11.21
N CYS A 89 -15.29 20.15 11.30
CA CYS A 89 -15.79 20.91 10.15
C CYS A 89 -14.74 21.05 9.04
N GLN A 90 -13.46 21.24 9.39
CA GLN A 90 -12.39 21.35 8.39
C GLN A 90 -12.18 20.04 7.61
N CYS A 91 -12.49 18.88 8.20
CA CYS A 91 -12.39 17.62 7.48
C CYS A 91 -13.49 17.42 6.45
N GLN A 92 -14.72 17.86 6.77
CA GLN A 92 -15.85 17.75 5.86
C GLN A 92 -15.61 18.55 4.57
N LEU A 93 -15.03 19.74 4.68
CA LEU A 93 -14.64 20.58 3.54
C LEU A 93 -13.54 19.96 2.64
N ASN A 94 -12.71 19.06 3.17
CA ASN A 94 -11.61 18.44 2.42
C ASN A 94 -11.93 17.01 1.93
N SER A 95 -13.08 16.46 2.30
CA SER A 95 -13.53 15.12 1.88
C SER A 95 -14.45 15.12 0.66
N ASP A 96 -14.86 16.29 0.18
CA ASP A 96 -15.70 16.45 -1.00
C ASP A 96 -14.81 16.59 -2.25
N PRO A 97 -14.84 15.66 -3.23
CA PRO A 97 -14.06 15.77 -4.46
C PRO A 97 -14.63 16.76 -5.49
N LEU A 98 -15.60 17.61 -5.11
CA LEU A 98 -16.29 18.58 -5.96
C LEU A 98 -16.24 20.02 -5.41
N CYS A 99 -15.21 20.35 -4.62
CA CYS A 99 -14.74 21.71 -4.41
C CYS A 99 -13.25 21.78 -4.70
#